data_AF-A0A8T7IU03-F1
#
_entry.id   AF-A0A8T7IU03-F1
#
_cell.length_a   1.000
_cell.length_b   1.000
_cell.length_c   1.000
_cell.angle_alpha   90.00
_cell.angle_beta   90.00
_cell.angle_gamma   90.00
#
_symmetry.space_group_name_H-M   'P 1'
#
loop_
_entity.id
_entity.type
_entity.pdbx_description
1 polymer ?
#
loop_
_entity_poly.entity_id
_entity_poly.type
_entity_poly.pdbx_seq_one_letter_code
_entity_poly.pdbx_strand_id
1 'polypeptide(L)' 'MNVAKLFLLTTGSMHWFLEQGFTEADLSELPTTRRTAYNMQRNSKLMIMSLTR' A
#
# COMPACT_ATOMS: atom_id res chain seq x y z
N MET A 1 4.41 -3.04 -20.08
CA MET A 1 4.14 -3.51 -18.70
C MET A 1 3.12 -2.57 -18.09
N ASN A 2 1.91 -3.04 -17.75
CA ASN A 2 0.82 -2.20 -17.26
C ASN A 2 0.74 -2.37 -15.73
N VAL A 3 0.92 -1.29 -14.97
CA VAL A 3 0.85 -1.32 -13.51
C VAL A 3 -0.59 -1.02 -13.11
N ALA A 4 -1.33 -2.03 -12.66
CA ALA A 4 -2.74 -1.88 -12.30
C ALA A 4 -2.93 -1.33 -10.87
N LYS A 5 -1.99 -1.60 -9.96
CA LYS A 5 -2.09 -1.21 -8.54
C LYS A 5 -0.73 -0.81 -7.99
N LEU A 6 -0.73 0.29 -7.24
CA LEU A 6 0.40 0.77 -6.45
C LEU A 6 0.19 0.38 -4.98
N PHE A 7 1.25 -0.12 -4.36
CA PHE A 7 1.29 -0.42 -2.94
C PHE A 7 2.30 0.53 -2.29
N LEU A 8 1.85 1.26 -1.27
CA LEU A 8 2.65 2.23 -0.55
C LEU A 8 2.69 1.85 0.93
N LEU A 9 3.87 1.98 1.53
CA LEU A 9 4.09 1.70 2.95
C LEU A 9 4.59 2.98 3.59
N THR A 10 3.78 3.57 4.47
CA THR A 10 4.14 4.81 5.15
C THR A 10 3.87 4.71 6.64
N THR A 11 4.74 5.26 7.47
CA THR A 11 4.54 5.37 8.93
C THR A 11 3.92 6.70 9.34
N GLY A 12 3.75 7.62 8.39
CA GLY A 12 3.20 8.96 8.60
C GLY A 12 2.56 9.52 7.33
N SER A 13 1.97 10.71 7.39
CA SER A 13 1.39 11.39 6.21
C SER A 13 0.28 10.63 5.49
N MET A 14 -0.41 9.68 6.14
CA MET A 14 -1.53 8.92 5.57
C MET A 14 -2.61 9.84 4.99
N HIS A 15 -2.91 10.94 5.69
CA HIS A 15 -3.92 11.90 5.29
C HIS A 15 -3.66 12.48 3.88
N TRP A 16 -2.41 12.85 3.59
CA TRP A 16 -2.05 13.37 2.26
C TRP A 16 -2.27 12.33 1.16
N PHE A 17 -1.96 11.06 1.43
CA PHE A 17 -2.17 9.98 0.47
C PHE A 17 -3.65 9.65 0.25
N LEU A 18 -4.48 9.75 1.30
CA LEU A 18 -5.93 9.61 1.17
C LEU A 18 -6.49 10.65 0.18
N GLU A 19 -6.00 11.90 0.26
CA GLU A 19 -6.38 12.96 -0.67
C GLU A 19 -5.84 12.74 -2.10
N GLN A 20 -4.69 12.09 -2.25
CA GLN A 20 -4.17 11.69 -3.57
C GLN A 20 -4.96 10.53 -4.20
N GLY A 21 -5.92 9.94 -3.50
CA GLY A 21 -6.72 8.81 -3.98
C GLY A 21 -6.15 7.44 -3.61
N PHE A 22 -5.20 7.38 -2.68
CA PHE A 22 -4.85 6.12 -2.03
C PHE A 22 -5.92 5.75 -1.00
N THR A 23 -6.12 4.46 -0.78
CA THR A 23 -6.96 3.93 0.29
C THR A 23 -6.11 3.17 1.29
N GLU A 24 -6.44 3.27 2.57
CA GLU A 24 -5.85 2.38 3.58
C GLU A 24 -6.23 0.93 3.27
N ALA A 25 -5.24 0.07 3.30
CA ALA A 25 -5.42 -1.36 3.12
C ALA A 25 -4.64 -2.11 4.20
N ASP A 26 -5.07 -3.32 4.47
CA ASP A 26 -4.40 -4.16 5.44
C ASP A 26 -3.32 -5.02 4.77
N LEU A 27 -2.32 -5.48 5.55
CA LEU A 27 -1.28 -6.39 5.04
C LEU A 27 -1.84 -7.69 4.47
N SER A 28 -3.09 -8.03 4.81
CA SER A 28 -3.88 -9.09 4.20
C SER A 28 -4.21 -8.88 2.70
N GLU A 29 -4.17 -7.65 2.19
CA GLU A 29 -4.35 -7.33 0.75
C GLU A 29 -3.05 -7.50 -0.05
N LEU A 30 -1.88 -7.56 0.61
CA LEU A 30 -0.63 -7.79 -0.09
C LEU A 30 -0.62 -9.21 -0.68
N PRO A 31 -0.12 -9.38 -1.92
CA PRO A 31 0.15 -10.70 -2.47
C PRO A 31 1.08 -11.47 -1.53
N THR A 32 0.84 -12.77 -1.35
CA THR A 32 1.58 -13.62 -0.41
C THR A 32 3.09 -13.51 -0.59
N THR A 33 3.55 -13.40 -1.84
CA THR A 33 4.96 -13.20 -2.22
C THR A 33 5.57 -11.91 -1.67
N ARG A 34 4.79 -10.82 -1.60
CA ARG A 34 5.24 -9.54 -1.02
C ARG A 34 5.05 -9.51 0.49
N ARG A 35 4.07 -10.24 1.03
CA ARG A 35 3.85 -10.36 2.48
C ARG A 35 5.03 -11.02 3.17
N THR A 36 5.65 -12.04 2.57
CA THR A 36 6.86 -12.68 3.12
C THR A 36 8.09 -11.77 3.08
N ALA A 37 8.18 -10.90 2.08
CA ALA A 37 9.22 -9.86 2.00
C ALA A 37 8.91 -8.63 2.87
N TYR A 38 7.66 -8.50 3.34
CA TYR A 38 7.24 -7.38 4.16
C TYR A 38 7.70 -7.57 5.60
N ASN A 39 8.53 -6.65 6.07
CA ASN A 39 9.04 -6.68 7.43
C ASN A 39 8.02 -6.05 8.38
N MET A 40 7.16 -6.88 8.97
CA MET A 40 6.11 -6.47 9.93
C MET A 40 6.66 -5.68 11.14
N GLN A 41 7.95 -5.80 11.45
CA GLN A 41 8.60 -5.06 12.53
C GLN A 41 8.61 -3.53 12.33
N ARG A 42 8.47 -3.06 11.09
CA ARG A 42 8.46 -1.61 10.79
C ARG A 42 7.13 -0.93 11.09
N ASN A 43 6.09 -1.69 11.47
CA ASN A 43 4.76 -1.20 11.83
C ASN A 43 4.22 -0.11 10.87
N SER A 44 4.53 -0.25 9.58
CA SER A 44 4.15 0.73 8.56
C SER A 44 2.72 0.47 8.11
N LYS A 45 1.97 1.55 7.87
CA LYS A 45 0.61 1.49 7.34
C LYS A 45 0.66 1.25 5.84
N LEU A 46 -0.12 0.28 5.38
CA LEU A 46 -0.23 -0.04 3.95
C LEU A 46 -1.34 0.81 3.33
N MET A 47 -1.03 1.40 2.19
CA MET A 47 -1.98 2.13 1.37
C MET A 47 -1.91 1.60 -0.07
N ILE A 48 -3.05 1.54 -0.75
CA ILE A 48 -3.16 1.02 -2.10
C ILE A 48 -3.83 2.07 -2.99
N MET A 49 -3.35 2.22 -4.21
CA MET A 49 -4.02 3.02 -5.23
C MET A 49 -4.18 2.18 -6.49
N SER A 50 -5.39 2.15 -7.05
CA SER A 50 -5.62 1.51 -8.34
C SER A 50 -5.35 2.53 -9.44
N LEU A 51 -4.39 2.23 -10.32
CA LEU A 51 -4.21 3.02 -11.55
C LEU A 51 -5.27 2.54 -12.54
N THR A 52 -6.44 3.15 -12.47
CA THR A 52 -7.43 3.06 -13.54
C THR A 52 -6.96 3.98 -14.65
N ARG A 53 -6.73 3.42 -15.85
CA ARG A 53 -6.36 4.19 -17.04
C ARG A 53 -7.54 4.97 -17.58
#